data_AF-A0A1T4VYJ6-F1
#
_entry.id   AF-A0A1T4VYJ6-F1
#
_cell.length_a   1.000
_cell.length_b   1.000
_cell.length_c   1.000
_cell.angle_alpha   90.00
_cell.angle_beta   90.00
_cell.angle_gamma   90.00
#
_symmetry.space_group_name_H-M   'P 1'
#
loop_
_entity.id
_entity.type
_entity.pdbx_description
1 polymer ?
#
loop_
_entity_poly.entity_id
_entity_poly.type
_entity_poly.pdbx_seq_one_letter_code
_entity_poly.pdbx_strand_id
1 'polypeptide(L)'
;MPDGMPFRLMEYLELVDWTGRQCREDKRGHIDSREPAILNRLGFDSVEWLNAYAHVEKGTLIGTKSSIIEALPLLGRKRLCGFRLPAS
;
A
#
# COMPACT_ATOMS: atom_id res chain seq x y z
N MET A 1 14.85 14.15 -0.05
CA MET A 1 13.82 13.34 0.62
C MET A 1 13.56 13.97 1.98
N PRO A 2 12.31 14.13 2.43
CA PRO A 2 12.07 14.63 3.78
C PRO A 2 12.59 13.60 4.81
N ASP A 3 13.20 14.08 5.90
CA ASP A 3 13.91 13.28 6.91
C ASP A 3 12.98 12.49 7.86
N GLY A 4 11.93 11.85 7.34
CA GLY A 4 11.01 11.04 8.13
C GLY A 4 9.94 10.34 7.30
N MET A 5 9.29 9.33 7.89
CA MET A 5 8.08 8.74 7.28
C MET A 5 7.03 9.84 7.10
N PRO A 6 6.38 9.94 5.93
CA PRO A 6 5.44 11.02 5.63
C PRO A 6 4.08 10.85 6.35
N PHE A 7 4.04 10.17 7.50
CA PHE A 7 2.85 9.87 8.28
C PHE A 7 3.21 9.63 9.76
N ARG A 8 2.26 9.90 10.65
CA ARG A 8 2.41 9.68 12.09
C ARG A 8 2.22 8.20 12.42
N LEU A 9 2.83 7.73 13.52
CA LEU A 9 2.66 6.35 14.00
C LEU A 9 1.19 5.95 14.16
N MET A 10 0.36 6.86 14.70
CA MET A 10 -1.08 6.59 14.85
C MET A 10 -1.79 6.35 13.52
N GLU A 11 -1.38 7.05 12.46
CA GLU A 11 -1.97 6.89 11.12
C GLU A 11 -1.56 5.54 10.51
N TYR A 12 -0.33 5.09 10.80
CA TYR A 12 0.13 3.76 10.43
C TYR A 12 -0.63 2.66 11.18
N LEU A 13 -0.81 2.79 12.49
CA LEU A 13 -1.55 1.80 13.28
C LEU A 13 -3.03 1.74 12.88
N GLU A 14 -3.64 2.89 12.57
CA GLU A 14 -5.00 2.97 12.02
C GLU A 14 -5.10 2.22 10.68
N LEU A 15 -4.14 2.42 9.77
CA LEU A 15 -4.08 1.69 8.51
C LEU A 15 -3.96 0.17 8.70
N VAL A 16 -3.10 -0.26 9.63
CA VAL A 16 -2.89 -1.69 9.92
C VAL A 16 -4.15 -2.32 10.52
N ASP A 17 -4.78 -1.67 11.50
CA ASP A 17 -6.03 -2.15 12.10
C ASP A 17 -7.15 -2.21 11.06
N TRP A 18 -7.32 -1.15 10.27
CA TRP A 18 -8.31 -1.09 9.21
C TRP A 18 -8.08 -2.20 8.18
N THR A 19 -6.85 -2.38 7.69
CA THR A 19 -6.51 -3.43 6.71
C THR A 19 -6.80 -4.83 7.29
N GLY A 20 -6.43 -5.07 8.55
CA GLY A 20 -6.71 -6.34 9.23
C GLY A 20 -8.20 -6.63 9.39
N ARG A 21 -9.05 -5.60 9.54
CA ARG A 21 -10.51 -5.74 9.50
C ARG A 21 -11.02 -6.07 8.10
N GLN A 22 -10.48 -5.44 7.05
CA GLN A 22 -10.88 -5.69 5.66
C GLN A 22 -10.60 -7.13 5.21
N CYS A 23 -9.51 -7.75 5.69
CA CYS A 23 -9.15 -9.13 5.31
C CYS A 23 -10.02 -10.21 5.96
N ARG A 24 -10.85 -9.89 6.97
CA ARG A 24 -11.70 -10.87 7.66
C ARG A 24 -13.02 -11.04 6.90
N GLU A 25 -12.98 -11.79 5.80
CA GLU A 25 -14.12 -12.07 4.91
C GLU A 25 -15.33 -12.73 5.63
N ASP A 26 -15.13 -13.36 6.80
CA ASP A 26 -16.15 -14.14 7.51
C ASP A 26 -17.21 -13.32 8.28
N LYS A 27 -17.16 -11.98 8.25
CA LYS A 27 -18.24 -11.15 8.81
C LYS A 27 -19.11 -10.55 7.71
N ARG A 28 -20.19 -11.28 7.36
CA ARG A 28 -21.34 -10.68 6.66
C ARG A 28 -21.98 -9.64 7.56
N GLY A 29 -21.61 -8.38 7.40
CA GLY A 29 -22.24 -7.26 8.10
C GLY A 29 -21.28 -6.13 8.39
N HIS A 30 -21.47 -5.03 7.64
CA HIS A 30 -20.89 -3.71 7.85
C HIS A 30 -19.36 -3.64 7.87
N ILE A 31 -18.78 -3.43 6.68
CA ILE A 31 -17.46 -2.82 6.56
C ILE A 31 -17.59 -1.43 7.19
N ASP A 32 -16.94 -1.18 8.33
CA ASP A 32 -16.82 0.18 8.85
C ASP A 32 -16.11 1.01 7.79
N SER A 33 -16.86 1.93 7.19
CA SER A 33 -16.61 2.56 5.89
C SER A 33 -15.67 3.74 5.96
N ARG A 34 -15.12 4.05 7.13
CA ARG A 34 -14.18 5.15 7.27
C ARG A 34 -12.81 4.71 6.76
N GLU A 35 -12.60 4.96 5.47
CA GLU A 35 -11.30 4.87 4.83
C GLU A 35 -10.26 5.72 5.59
N PRO A 36 -9.11 5.14 6.00
CA PRO A 36 -8.05 5.88 6.65
C PRO A 36 -7.54 7.03 5.75
N ALA A 37 -7.45 8.24 6.29
CA ALA A 37 -7.00 9.41 5.52
C ALA A 37 -5.56 9.27 4.98
N ILE A 38 -4.76 8.37 5.57
CA ILE A 38 -3.43 8.02 5.10
C ILE A 38 -3.44 7.37 3.70
N LEU A 39 -4.50 6.63 3.33
CA LEU A 39 -4.60 6.05 1.98
C LEU A 39 -4.63 7.16 0.92
N ASN A 40 -5.53 8.13 1.09
CA ASN A 40 -5.60 9.31 0.23
C ASN A 40 -4.27 10.08 0.16
N ARG A 41 -3.55 10.23 1.28
CA ARG A 41 -2.25 10.91 1.31
C ARG A 41 -1.15 10.15 0.59
N LEU A 42 -1.22 8.81 0.60
CA LEU A 42 -0.32 7.93 -0.13
C LEU A 42 -0.71 7.79 -1.61
N GLY A 43 -1.86 8.35 -2.01
CA GLY A 43 -2.38 8.25 -3.38
C GLY A 43 -3.04 6.91 -3.68
N PHE A 44 -3.61 6.26 -2.67
CA PHE A 44 -4.38 5.03 -2.81
C PHE A 44 -5.84 5.25 -2.50
N ASP A 45 -6.71 4.60 -3.26
CA ASP A 45 -8.04 4.24 -2.76
C ASP A 45 -8.01 2.90 -2.00
N SER A 46 -9.06 2.65 -1.22
CA SER A 46 -9.25 1.40 -0.48
C SER A 46 -9.15 0.13 -1.32
N VAL A 47 -9.61 0.13 -2.58
CA VAL A 47 -9.63 -1.05 -3.46
C VAL A 47 -8.22 -1.34 -3.98
N GLU A 48 -7.52 -0.31 -4.47
CA GLU A 48 -6.14 -0.36 -4.91
C GLU A 48 -5.22 -0.83 -3.78
N TRP A 49 -5.44 -0.33 -2.56
CA TRP A 49 -4.69 -0.73 -1.38
C TRP A 49 -4.89 -2.21 -1.05
N LEU A 50 -6.15 -2.68 -0.99
CA LEU A 50 -6.43 -4.08 -0.66
C LEU A 50 -5.92 -5.03 -1.75
N ASN A 51 -5.99 -4.63 -3.02
CA ASN A 51 -5.37 -5.36 -4.12
C ASN A 51 -3.84 -5.42 -3.97
N ALA A 52 -3.19 -4.32 -3.65
CA ALA A 52 -1.74 -4.29 -3.41
C ALA A 52 -1.36 -5.19 -2.21
N TYR A 53 -2.13 -5.11 -1.12
CA TYR A 53 -1.94 -5.92 0.09
C TYR A 53 -2.04 -7.41 -0.21
N ALA A 54 -3.04 -7.85 -0.98
CA ALA A 54 -3.20 -9.26 -1.37
C ALA A 54 -2.02 -9.83 -2.17
N HIS A 55 -1.22 -8.96 -2.81
CA HIS A 55 -0.08 -9.35 -3.63
C HIS A 55 1.28 -9.07 -2.96
N VAL A 56 1.31 -8.48 -1.75
CA VAL A 56 2.55 -8.10 -1.06
C VAL A 56 3.44 -9.30 -0.75
N GLU A 57 2.83 -10.46 -0.46
CA GLU A 57 3.57 -11.69 -0.19
C GLU A 57 4.23 -12.29 -1.45
N LYS A 58 3.76 -11.90 -2.64
CA LYS A 58 4.20 -12.46 -3.94
C LYS A 58 5.21 -11.58 -4.68
N GLY A 59 5.42 -10.32 -4.26
CA GLY A 59 6.28 -9.37 -4.97
C GLY A 59 7.01 -8.42 -4.03
N THR A 60 8.31 -8.20 -4.27
CA THR A 60 9.14 -7.39 -3.36
C THR A 60 9.02 -5.87 -3.58
N LEU A 61 8.40 -5.41 -4.67
CA LEU A 61 8.33 -3.98 -5.01
C LEU A 61 6.90 -3.53 -5.24
N ILE A 62 6.51 -2.42 -4.63
CA ILE A 62 5.24 -1.73 -4.84
C ILE A 62 5.55 -0.28 -5.17
N GLY A 63 5.01 0.23 -6.27
CA GLY A 63 5.29 1.60 -6.70
C GLY A 63 4.78 1.92 -8.10
N THR A 64 4.88 3.18 -8.52
CA THR A 64 4.67 3.55 -9.92
C THR A 64 5.75 2.93 -10.81
N LYS A 65 5.50 2.84 -12.11
CA LYS A 65 6.51 2.33 -13.07
C LYS A 65 7.84 3.09 -12.94
N SER A 66 7.77 4.42 -12.83
CA SER A 66 8.96 5.28 -12.73
C SER A 66 9.72 5.04 -11.44
N SER A 67 9.04 5.07 -10.29
CA SER A 67 9.66 4.85 -8.98
C SER A 67 10.27 3.45 -8.85
N ILE A 68 9.63 2.43 -9.41
CA ILE A 68 10.20 1.08 -9.42
C ILE A 68 11.47 1.02 -10.28
N ILE A 69 11.47 1.61 -11.47
CA ILE A 69 12.65 1.64 -12.35
C ILE A 69 13.83 2.35 -11.68
N GLU A 70 13.57 3.47 -11.00
CA GLU A 70 14.60 4.21 -10.24
C GLU A 70 15.14 3.42 -9.05
N ALA A 71 14.29 2.62 -8.37
CA ALA A 71 14.69 1.82 -7.22
C ALA A 71 15.46 0.53 -7.60
N LEU A 72 15.28 0.01 -8.82
CA LEU A 72 15.90 -1.26 -9.25
C LEU A 72 17.43 -1.27 -9.09
N PRO A 73 18.19 -0.25 -9.56
CA PRO A 73 19.64 -0.18 -9.35
C PRO A 73 20.04 -0.12 -7.87
N LEU A 74 19.30 0.64 -7.06
CA LEU A 74 19.58 0.80 -5.62
C LEU A 74 19.42 -0.50 -4.84
N LEU A 75 18.54 -1.38 -5.31
CA LEU A 75 18.26 -2.67 -4.69
C LEU A 75 19.06 -3.83 -5.32
N GLY A 76 19.99 -3.53 -6.25
CA GLY A 76 20.80 -4.55 -6.94
C GLY A 76 19.98 -5.47 -7.86
N ARG A 77 18.80 -5.03 -8.32
CA ARG A 77 17.86 -5.84 -9.12
C ARG A 77 17.82 -5.36 -10.56
N LYS A 78 17.73 -6.31 -11.50
CA LYS A 78 17.61 -6.02 -12.95
C LYS A 78 16.22 -6.28 -13.53
N ARG A 79 15.39 -7.07 -12.85
CA ARG A 79 14.04 -7.45 -13.31
C ARG A 79 12.99 -6.75 -12.48
N LEU A 80 11.97 -6.23 -13.15
CA LEU A 80 10.80 -5.66 -12.49
C LEU A 80 9.93 -6.81 -11.97
N CYS A 81 9.94 -7.00 -10.65
CA CYS A 81 9.16 -8.02 -9.94
C CYS A 81 8.40 -7.31 -8.83
N GLY A 82 7.11 -7.06 -9.03
CA GLY A 82 6.34 -6.25 -8.10
C GLY A 82 4.95 -5.89 -8.59
N PHE A 83 4.18 -5.27 -7.70
CA PHE A 83 2.87 -4.73 -7.99
C PHE A 83 3.01 -3.28 -8.45
N ARG A 84 2.53 -2.97 -9.66
CA ARG A 84 2.57 -1.62 -10.21
C ARG A 84 1.32 -0.87 -9.77
N LEU A 85 1.53 0.28 -9.12
CA LEU A 85 0.46 1.21 -8.82
C LEU A 85 0.03 1.92 -10.11
N PRO A 86 -1.28 2.13 -10.33
CA PRO A 86 -1.75 2.94 -11.44
C PRO A 86 -1.11 4.32 -11.36
N ALA A 87 -0.74 4.87 -12.52
CA ALA A 87 -0.27 6.25 -12.57
C ALA A 87 -1.52 7.13 -12.43
N SER A 88 -1.65 7.80 -11.29
CA SER A 88 -2.59 8.92 -11.11
C SER A 88 -2.25 10.06 -12.06
#